data_AF-F4N6H2-F1
#
_entry.id   AF-F4N6H2-F1
#
_cell.length_a   1.000
_cell.length_b   1.000
_cell.length_c   1.000
_cell.angle_alpha   90.00
_cell.angle_beta   90.00
_cell.angle_gamma   90.00
#
_symmetry.space_group_name_H-M   'P 1'
#
loop_
_entity.id
_entity.type
_entity.pdbx_description
1 polymer ?
#
loop_
_entity_poly.entity_id
_entity_poly.type
_entity_poly.pdbx_seq_one_letter_code
_entity_poly.pdbx_strand_id
1 'polypeptide(L)'
;MNEFVDLLPAQQRQGREHWYTGTADAVFQNLDIIRRYRAEYVVILAGDHIYKMDYSRMLLDHVESGAACTVACIEVPKTEATAFGVMEVSEQLQVKMFWEKPEDPPTLPGKPNSSLASMGIYVFNAEFLFGLLESDHADENSSHDFGKDILPKITEQGHVWAHPFSLSCVSTSPDAPDYWRDVGTLDAYWQANLDQAAIAPELDMYDSHWPIRTYAEPLPPAKFVQDRSGSHGMAMNTLVSG
;
A
#
# COMPACT_ATOMS: atom_id res chain seq x y z
N MET A 1 3.96 6.10 23.66
CA MET A 1 5.20 5.35 23.37
C MET A 1 4.89 3.87 23.53
N ASN A 2 4.29 3.27 22.49
CA ASN A 2 3.89 1.86 22.39
C ASN A 2 4.13 1.39 20.93
N GLU A 3 5.20 1.87 20.32
CA GLU A 3 5.58 1.53 18.94
C GLU A 3 6.61 0.41 18.99
N PHE A 4 6.31 -0.69 18.31
CA PHE A 4 7.20 -1.84 18.20
C PHE A 4 7.01 -2.49 16.83
N VAL A 5 8.01 -3.28 16.42
CA VAL A 5 7.94 -4.12 15.24
C VAL A 5 8.06 -5.56 15.73
N ASP A 6 7.05 -6.37 15.46
CA ASP A 6 7.07 -7.81 15.72
C ASP A 6 7.09 -8.54 14.37
N LEU A 7 8.05 -9.45 14.20
CA LEU A 7 8.22 -10.21 12.97
C LEU A 7 7.57 -11.57 13.16
N LEU A 8 6.45 -11.79 12.46
CA LEU A 8 5.73 -13.05 12.44
C LEU A 8 6.06 -13.79 11.14
N PRO A 9 7.08 -14.68 11.14
CA PRO A 9 7.41 -15.44 9.96
C PRO A 9 6.28 -16.40 9.61
N ALA A 10 6.18 -16.77 8.33
CA ALA A 10 5.26 -17.82 7.90
C ALA A 10 5.50 -19.10 8.73
N GLN A 11 4.48 -19.50 9.49
CA GLN A 11 4.52 -20.69 10.34
C GLN A 11 3.46 -21.66 9.85
N GLN A 12 3.81 -22.94 9.74
CA GLN A 12 2.83 -24.00 9.58
C GLN A 12 2.09 -24.19 10.90
N ARG A 13 1.04 -23.39 11.13
CA ARG A 13 0.15 -23.53 12.30
C ARG A 13 -1.12 -24.30 11.89
N GLN A 14 -1.69 -25.01 12.86
CA GLN A 14 -2.96 -25.75 12.74
C GLN A 14 -2.98 -26.99 11.83
N GLY A 15 -1.94 -27.83 11.88
CA GLY A 15 -2.03 -29.24 11.45
C GLY A 15 -2.19 -29.48 9.94
N ARG A 16 -2.11 -28.43 9.10
CA ARG A 16 -1.97 -28.53 7.65
C ARG A 16 -0.50 -28.34 7.27
N GLU A 17 0.02 -29.17 6.37
CA GLU A 17 1.39 -29.05 5.81
C GLU A 17 1.57 -27.81 4.90
N HIS A 18 0.62 -26.88 4.90
CA HIS A 18 0.50 -25.82 3.91
C HIS A 18 0.96 -24.48 4.48
N TRP A 19 1.66 -23.73 3.62
CA TRP A 19 1.98 -22.31 3.81
C TRP A 19 0.71 -21.45 3.85
N TYR A 20 0.84 -20.13 4.02
CA TYR A 20 -0.28 -19.22 3.84
C TYR A 20 -0.92 -19.43 2.47
N THR A 21 -2.24 -19.68 2.46
CA THR A 21 -2.98 -19.96 1.22
C THR A 21 -3.37 -18.70 0.47
N GLY A 22 -3.42 -17.57 1.16
CA GLY A 22 -3.67 -16.24 0.61
C GLY A 22 -3.35 -15.12 1.61
N THR A 23 -3.55 -13.87 1.19
CA THR A 23 -3.23 -12.69 2.01
C THR A 23 -4.10 -12.58 3.27
N ALA A 24 -5.36 -13.00 3.21
CA ALA A 24 -6.25 -13.03 4.37
C ALA A 24 -5.91 -14.18 5.32
N ASP A 25 -5.55 -15.35 4.79
CA ASP A 25 -5.09 -16.51 5.60
C ASP A 25 -3.84 -16.17 6.42
N ALA A 26 -2.90 -15.39 5.86
CA ALA A 26 -1.72 -14.93 6.59
C ALA A 26 -2.08 -14.13 7.86
N VAL A 27 -3.15 -13.33 7.82
CA VAL A 27 -3.66 -12.60 9.00
C VAL A 27 -4.41 -13.55 9.93
N PHE A 28 -5.25 -14.43 9.38
CA PHE A 28 -6.03 -15.40 10.15
C PHE A 28 -5.16 -16.33 11.00
N GLN A 29 -4.08 -16.89 10.44
CA GLN A 29 -3.18 -17.78 11.18
C GLN A 29 -2.48 -17.10 12.38
N ASN A 30 -2.42 -15.76 12.37
CA ASN A 30 -1.84 -14.93 13.41
C ASN A 30 -2.89 -14.24 14.31
N LEU A 31 -4.17 -14.55 14.13
CA LEU A 31 -5.29 -13.87 14.81
C LEU A 31 -5.18 -13.91 16.34
N ASP A 32 -4.71 -15.02 16.90
CA ASP A 32 -4.49 -15.17 18.35
C ASP A 32 -3.46 -14.18 18.92
N ILE A 33 -2.49 -13.77 18.11
CA ILE A 33 -1.47 -12.79 18.48
C ILE A 33 -2.10 -11.40 18.37
N ILE A 34 -2.75 -11.11 17.23
CA ILE A 34 -3.37 -9.82 16.94
C ILE A 34 -4.43 -9.46 17.99
N ARG A 35 -5.30 -10.41 18.37
CA ARG A 35 -6.36 -10.21 19.38
C ARG A 35 -5.80 -9.78 20.75
N ARG A 36 -4.56 -10.15 21.09
CA ARG A 36 -3.94 -9.78 22.38
C ARG A 36 -3.61 -8.30 22.48
N TYR A 37 -3.40 -7.63 21.35
CA TYR A 37 -3.14 -6.20 21.31
C TYR A 37 -4.39 -5.36 21.63
N ARG A 38 -5.61 -5.94 21.53
CA ARG A 38 -6.88 -5.27 21.81
C ARG A 38 -7.02 -3.94 21.07
N ALA A 39 -6.57 -3.90 19.82
CA ALA A 39 -6.73 -2.74 18.96
C ALA A 39 -8.20 -2.58 18.57
N GLU A 40 -8.68 -1.35 18.49
CA GLU A 40 -10.03 -1.03 17.99
C GLU A 40 -10.08 -1.04 16.46
N TYR A 41 -8.97 -0.63 15.83
CA TYR A 41 -8.80 -0.57 14.38
C TYR A 41 -7.55 -1.33 13.96
N VAL A 42 -7.62 -2.00 12.81
CA VAL A 42 -6.50 -2.71 12.19
C VAL A 42 -6.22 -2.07 10.83
N VAL A 43 -4.97 -1.67 10.63
CA VAL A 43 -4.49 -1.17 9.33
C VAL A 43 -3.71 -2.30 8.65
N ILE A 44 -4.19 -2.72 7.49
CA ILE A 44 -3.54 -3.72 6.63
C ILE A 44 -2.80 -2.97 5.53
N LEU A 45 -1.52 -3.27 5.34
CA LEU A 45 -0.63 -2.57 4.41
C LEU A 45 0.08 -3.57 3.49
N ALA A 46 0.05 -3.32 2.19
CA ALA A 46 0.98 -3.91 1.23
C ALA A 46 2.40 -3.36 1.49
N GLY A 47 3.35 -4.25 1.75
CA GLY A 47 4.72 -3.92 2.16
C GLY A 47 5.71 -3.74 1.01
N ASP A 48 5.25 -3.81 -0.23
CA ASP A 48 6.04 -3.82 -1.47
C ASP A 48 5.85 -2.56 -2.32
N HIS A 49 5.09 -1.57 -1.86
CA HIS A 49 4.90 -0.28 -2.53
C HIS A 49 5.81 0.82 -1.95
N ILE A 50 6.15 1.81 -2.77
CA ILE A 50 6.91 3.01 -2.36
C ILE A 50 5.97 4.22 -2.36
N TYR A 51 5.74 4.80 -1.18
CA TYR A 51 4.92 6.00 -0.98
C TYR A 51 5.16 6.64 0.39
N LYS A 52 4.60 7.84 0.62
CA LYS A 52 4.47 8.45 1.95
C LYS A 52 3.00 8.78 2.21
N MET A 53 2.44 8.23 3.29
CA MET A 53 1.03 8.40 3.67
C MET A 53 0.90 8.60 5.18
N ASP A 54 0.07 9.56 5.57
CA ASP A 54 -0.36 9.76 6.95
C ASP A 54 -1.64 8.96 7.22
N TYR A 55 -1.48 7.74 7.74
CA TYR A 55 -2.60 6.84 8.04
C TYR A 55 -3.56 7.40 9.10
N SER A 56 -3.15 8.39 9.91
CA SER A 56 -4.06 9.00 10.90
C SER A 56 -5.22 9.71 10.23
N ARG A 57 -5.02 10.25 9.03
CA ARG A 57 -6.06 10.89 8.21
C ARG A 57 -7.04 9.88 7.63
N MET A 58 -6.52 8.74 7.14
CA MET A 58 -7.36 7.64 6.68
C MET A 58 -8.17 7.03 7.82
N LEU A 59 -7.57 6.90 9.01
CA LEU A 59 -8.27 6.43 10.20
C LEU A 59 -9.37 7.39 10.64
N LEU A 60 -9.12 8.71 10.58
CA LEU A 60 -10.15 9.71 10.87
C LEU A 60 -11.34 9.57 9.91
N ASP A 61 -11.08 9.49 8.61
CA ASP A 61 -12.11 9.31 7.58
C ASP A 61 -12.90 8.00 7.76
N HIS A 62 -12.22 6.91 8.16
CA HIS A 62 -12.86 5.65 8.53
C HIS A 62 -13.84 5.81 9.71
N VAL A 63 -13.44 6.52 10.75
CA VAL A 63 -14.29 6.76 11.93
C VAL A 63 -15.45 7.70 11.61
N GLU A 64 -15.21 8.78 10.86
CA GLU A 64 -16.22 9.77 10.50
C GLU A 64 -17.28 9.21 9.55
N SER A 65 -16.89 8.35 8.62
CA SER A 65 -17.82 7.65 7.72
C SER A 65 -18.64 6.55 8.40
N GLY A 66 -18.17 6.04 9.55
CA GLY A 66 -18.77 4.88 10.22
C GLY A 66 -18.63 3.58 9.41
N ALA A 67 -17.69 3.54 8.46
CA ALA A 67 -17.44 2.38 7.63
C ALA A 67 -16.93 1.19 8.47
N ALA A 68 -17.19 -0.04 8.01
CA ALA A 68 -16.59 -1.22 8.63
C ALA A 68 -15.23 -1.56 8.01
N CYS A 69 -15.04 -1.14 6.75
CA CYS A 69 -13.77 -1.18 6.02
C CYS A 69 -13.61 0.11 5.19
N THR A 70 -12.40 0.67 5.21
CA THR A 70 -12.00 1.76 4.32
C THR A 70 -10.81 1.32 3.48
N VAL A 71 -10.87 1.54 2.17
CA VAL A 71 -9.83 1.13 1.20
C VAL A 71 -9.16 2.38 0.63
N ALA A 72 -7.84 2.50 0.74
CA ALA A 72 -7.13 3.60 0.09
C ALA A 72 -7.10 3.38 -1.42
N CYS A 73 -7.41 4.42 -2.18
CA CYS A 73 -7.53 4.35 -3.63
C CYS A 73 -6.81 5.50 -4.34
N ILE A 74 -6.34 5.21 -5.56
CA ILE A 74 -5.63 6.15 -6.42
C ILE A 74 -6.15 6.04 -7.85
N GLU A 75 -6.18 7.17 -8.56
CA GLU A 75 -6.50 7.20 -9.99
C GLU A 75 -5.29 6.73 -10.80
N VAL A 76 -5.49 5.73 -11.66
CA VAL A 76 -4.44 5.21 -12.55
C VAL A 76 -4.94 5.15 -14.00
N PRO A 77 -4.05 5.16 -15.00
CA PRO A 77 -4.42 4.89 -16.38
C PRO A 77 -5.15 3.54 -16.50
N LYS A 78 -6.25 3.48 -17.26
CA LYS A 78 -7.03 2.25 -17.46
C LYS A 78 -6.16 1.06 -17.91
N THR A 79 -5.14 1.32 -18.72
CA THR A 79 -4.21 0.31 -19.23
C THR A 79 -3.39 -0.36 -18.13
N GLU A 80 -3.10 0.36 -17.05
CA GLU A 80 -2.35 -0.14 -15.89
C GLU A 80 -3.27 -0.76 -14.83
N ALA A 81 -4.56 -0.37 -14.82
CA ALA A 81 -5.56 -0.81 -13.85
C ALA A 81 -5.82 -2.33 -13.84
N THR A 82 -5.43 -3.07 -14.88
CA THR A 82 -5.56 -4.53 -14.97
C THR A 82 -4.72 -5.27 -13.92
N ALA A 83 -3.67 -4.63 -13.39
CA ALA A 83 -2.80 -5.20 -12.35
C ALA A 83 -3.35 -5.04 -10.92
N PHE A 84 -4.41 -4.26 -10.73
CA PHE A 84 -4.91 -3.85 -9.41
C PHE A 84 -6.36 -4.29 -9.17
N GLY A 85 -6.78 -4.26 -7.90
CA GLY A 85 -8.20 -4.23 -7.57
C GLY A 85 -8.81 -2.90 -8.01
N VAL A 86 -9.86 -2.92 -8.82
CA VAL A 86 -10.52 -1.71 -9.34
C VAL A 86 -11.88 -1.56 -8.68
N MET A 87 -12.26 -0.34 -8.36
CA MET A 87 -13.49 -0.07 -7.63
C MET A 87 -14.37 0.98 -8.31
N GLU A 88 -15.68 0.81 -8.18
CA GLU A 88 -16.68 1.83 -8.50
C GLU A 88 -17.20 2.43 -7.20
N VAL A 89 -17.28 3.75 -7.13
CA VAL A 89 -17.68 4.49 -5.93
C VAL A 89 -18.87 5.39 -6.19
N SER A 90 -19.68 5.62 -5.16
CA SER A 90 -20.74 6.63 -5.16
C SER A 90 -20.18 8.04 -4.99
N GLU A 91 -21.06 9.04 -5.09
CA GLU A 91 -20.72 10.44 -4.78
C GLU A 91 -20.23 10.65 -3.34
N GLN A 92 -20.62 9.78 -2.41
CA GLN A 92 -20.20 9.78 -0.99
C GLN A 92 -19.04 8.82 -0.73
N LEU A 93 -18.32 8.41 -1.79
CA LEU A 93 -17.17 7.49 -1.74
C LEU A 93 -17.49 6.09 -1.20
N GLN A 94 -18.77 5.72 -1.07
CA GLN A 94 -19.13 4.34 -0.76
C GLN A 94 -18.80 3.46 -1.96
N VAL A 95 -18.03 2.40 -1.75
CA VAL A 95 -17.70 1.44 -2.82
C VAL A 95 -18.95 0.65 -3.16
N LYS A 96 -19.36 0.71 -4.42
CA LYS A 96 -20.52 -0.01 -4.96
C LYS A 96 -20.15 -1.38 -5.50
N MET A 97 -18.99 -1.45 -6.15
CA MET A 97 -18.49 -2.67 -6.78
C MET A 97 -16.97 -2.70 -6.66
N PHE A 98 -16.42 -3.90 -6.52
CA PHE A 98 -14.98 -4.15 -6.47
C PHE A 98 -14.65 -5.33 -7.37
N TRP A 99 -13.64 -5.17 -8.21
CA TRP A 99 -13.14 -6.20 -9.13
C TRP A 99 -11.66 -6.41 -8.92
N GLU A 100 -11.23 -7.63 -8.59
CA GLU A 100 -9.82 -7.95 -8.49
C GLU A 100 -9.22 -8.24 -9.86
N LYS A 101 -8.24 -7.41 -10.28
CA LYS A 101 -7.46 -7.57 -11.52
C LYS A 101 -8.32 -7.85 -12.76
N PRO A 102 -9.30 -6.97 -13.08
CA PRO A 102 -10.19 -7.17 -14.22
C PRO A 102 -9.42 -7.07 -15.55
N GLU A 103 -9.75 -7.94 -16.51
CA GLU A 103 -9.20 -7.86 -17.87
C GLU A 103 -9.62 -6.57 -18.59
N ASP A 104 -10.85 -6.10 -18.36
CA ASP A 104 -11.37 -4.82 -18.84
C ASP A 104 -11.79 -3.93 -17.65
N PRO A 105 -10.89 -3.05 -17.16
CA PRO A 105 -11.16 -2.23 -15.99
C PRO A 105 -12.30 -1.23 -16.23
N PRO A 106 -13.25 -1.10 -15.29
CA PRO A 106 -14.24 -0.02 -15.32
C PRO A 106 -13.53 1.32 -15.15
N THR A 107 -14.14 2.37 -15.71
CA THR A 107 -13.57 3.71 -15.74
C THR A 107 -14.34 4.66 -14.85
N LEU A 108 -13.66 5.73 -14.44
CA LEU A 108 -14.27 6.79 -13.65
C LEU A 108 -15.32 7.57 -14.49
N PRO A 109 -16.46 7.96 -13.90
CA PRO A 109 -17.45 8.81 -14.56
C PRO A 109 -16.80 10.10 -15.11
N GLY A 110 -16.93 10.32 -16.42
CA GLY A 110 -16.35 11.49 -17.09
C GLY A 110 -14.84 11.39 -17.40
N LYS A 111 -14.17 10.30 -17.01
CA LYS A 111 -12.74 10.05 -17.29
C LYS A 111 -12.52 8.68 -17.95
N PRO A 112 -12.78 8.54 -19.26
CA PRO A 112 -12.79 7.24 -19.94
C PRO A 112 -11.43 6.54 -20.02
N ASN A 113 -10.34 7.23 -19.70
CA ASN A 113 -8.98 6.68 -19.72
C ASN A 113 -8.41 6.41 -18.32
N SER A 114 -9.22 6.61 -17.27
CA SER A 114 -8.78 6.47 -15.88
C SER A 114 -9.67 5.49 -15.13
N SER A 115 -9.07 4.72 -14.24
CA SER A 115 -9.75 3.80 -13.32
C SER A 115 -9.35 4.12 -11.88
N LEU A 116 -10.21 3.76 -10.93
CA LEU A 116 -9.92 3.93 -9.50
C LEU A 116 -9.38 2.61 -8.95
N ALA A 117 -8.09 2.58 -8.67
CA ALA A 117 -7.37 1.39 -8.21
C ALA A 117 -7.22 1.39 -6.68
N SER A 118 -7.32 0.20 -6.10
CA SER A 118 -6.99 -0.10 -4.71
C SER A 118 -5.48 -0.14 -4.53
N MET A 119 -4.98 0.50 -3.47
CA MET A 119 -3.55 0.54 -3.16
C MET A 119 -3.08 -0.65 -2.30
N GLY A 120 -3.96 -1.60 -1.99
CA GLY A 120 -3.63 -2.66 -1.03
C GLY A 120 -3.50 -2.17 0.42
N ILE A 121 -4.16 -1.05 0.75
CA ILE A 121 -4.15 -0.41 2.06
C ILE A 121 -5.59 -0.38 2.58
N TYR A 122 -5.83 -1.02 3.72
CA TYR A 122 -7.17 -1.18 4.28
C TYR A 122 -7.18 -0.79 5.75
N VAL A 123 -8.23 -0.07 6.19
CA VAL A 123 -8.54 0.14 7.60
C VAL A 123 -9.81 -0.64 7.93
N PHE A 124 -9.77 -1.44 8.98
CA PHE A 124 -10.92 -2.20 9.46
C PHE A 124 -11.22 -1.89 10.92
N ASN A 125 -12.51 -1.92 11.28
CA ASN A 125 -12.92 -2.19 12.65
C ASN A 125 -12.43 -3.59 13.04
N ALA A 126 -11.68 -3.71 14.15
CA ALA A 126 -10.96 -4.95 14.48
C ALA A 126 -11.89 -6.16 14.63
N GLU A 127 -12.97 -6.02 15.40
CA GLU A 127 -13.93 -7.13 15.59
C GLU A 127 -14.66 -7.53 14.30
N PHE A 128 -14.91 -6.57 13.41
CA PHE A 128 -15.47 -6.86 12.09
C PHE A 128 -14.49 -7.68 11.25
N LEU A 129 -13.22 -7.27 11.19
CA LEU A 129 -12.16 -8.03 10.51
C LEU A 129 -12.03 -9.46 11.06
N PHE A 130 -12.04 -9.62 12.39
CA PHE A 130 -11.87 -10.94 12.99
C PHE A 130 -13.00 -11.89 12.62
N GLY A 131 -14.25 -11.42 12.68
CA GLY A 131 -15.41 -12.22 12.25
C GLY A 131 -15.37 -12.57 10.77
N LEU A 132 -14.87 -11.66 9.92
CA LEU A 132 -14.69 -11.92 8.48
C LEU A 132 -13.66 -13.01 8.23
N LEU A 133 -12.48 -12.92 8.86
CA LEU A 133 -11.40 -13.89 8.68
C LEU A 133 -11.79 -15.28 9.18
N GLU A 134 -12.50 -15.37 10.31
CA GLU A 134 -13.04 -16.65 10.80
C GLU A 134 -14.08 -17.25 9.85
N SER A 135 -14.95 -16.41 9.28
CA SER A 135 -15.96 -16.85 8.32
C SER A 135 -15.34 -17.29 6.99
N ASP A 136 -14.31 -16.56 6.52
CA ASP A 136 -13.59 -16.86 5.28
C ASP A 136 -12.76 -18.14 5.39
N HIS A 137 -12.08 -18.34 6.53
CA HIS A 137 -11.32 -19.57 6.77
C HIS A 137 -12.20 -20.84 6.76
N ALA A 138 -13.46 -20.72 7.16
CA ALA A 138 -14.42 -21.83 7.13
C ALA A 138 -15.03 -22.09 5.73
N ASP A 139 -14.81 -21.21 4.76
CA ASP A 139 -15.33 -21.36 3.40
C ASP A 139 -14.34 -22.15 2.51
N GLU A 140 -14.73 -23.37 2.14
CA GLU A 140 -13.90 -24.24 1.29
C GLU A 140 -13.75 -23.74 -0.16
N ASN A 141 -14.56 -22.76 -0.58
CA ASN A 141 -14.50 -22.20 -1.94
C ASN A 141 -13.69 -20.89 -2.02
N SER A 142 -13.26 -20.34 -0.87
CA SER A 142 -12.48 -19.11 -0.81
C SER A 142 -11.05 -19.35 -1.26
N SER A 143 -10.44 -18.36 -1.92
CA SER A 143 -9.00 -18.33 -2.14
C SER A 143 -8.22 -17.68 -0.98
N HIS A 144 -8.92 -17.29 0.09
CA HIS A 144 -8.41 -16.64 1.29
C HIS A 144 -7.58 -15.38 1.02
N ASP A 145 -8.02 -14.56 0.08
CA ASP A 145 -7.37 -13.32 -0.33
C ASP A 145 -8.25 -12.09 -0.09
N PHE A 146 -7.64 -10.97 0.33
CA PHE A 146 -8.37 -9.73 0.59
C PHE A 146 -9.05 -9.18 -0.67
N GLY A 147 -8.36 -9.17 -1.81
CA GLY A 147 -8.86 -8.61 -3.06
C GLY A 147 -9.89 -9.53 -3.73
N LYS A 148 -9.63 -10.84 -3.74
CA LYS A 148 -10.51 -11.81 -4.42
C LYS A 148 -11.74 -12.22 -3.64
N ASP A 149 -11.64 -12.34 -2.32
CA ASP A 149 -12.69 -12.96 -1.50
C ASP A 149 -13.31 -11.96 -0.52
N ILE A 150 -12.49 -11.29 0.30
CA ILE A 150 -12.98 -10.45 1.39
C ILE A 150 -13.66 -9.18 0.87
N LEU A 151 -12.94 -8.35 0.12
CA LEU A 151 -13.43 -7.03 -0.33
C LEU A 151 -14.68 -7.12 -1.21
N PRO A 152 -14.79 -8.02 -2.21
CA PRO A 152 -16.01 -8.17 -2.98
C PRO A 152 -17.22 -8.49 -2.09
N LYS A 153 -17.08 -9.43 -1.16
CA LYS A 153 -18.15 -9.88 -0.26
C LYS A 153 -18.67 -8.75 0.64
N ILE A 154 -17.79 -7.95 1.24
CA ILE A 154 -18.22 -6.85 2.13
C ILE A 154 -18.65 -5.59 1.37
N THR A 155 -18.20 -5.44 0.12
CA THR A 155 -18.66 -4.39 -0.78
C THR A 155 -20.13 -4.60 -1.13
N GLU A 156 -20.54 -5.83 -1.47
CA GLU A 156 -21.95 -6.17 -1.74
C GLU A 156 -22.87 -5.91 -0.55
N GLN A 157 -22.33 -6.00 0.67
CA GLN A 157 -23.05 -5.71 1.92
C GLN A 157 -23.11 -4.21 2.24
N GLY A 158 -22.43 -3.35 1.46
CA GLY A 158 -22.42 -1.90 1.62
C GLY A 158 -21.54 -1.41 2.76
N HIS A 159 -20.52 -2.18 3.17
CA HIS A 159 -19.67 -1.89 4.33
C HIS A 159 -18.35 -1.17 4.01
N VAL A 160 -18.09 -0.87 2.73
CA VAL A 160 -16.79 -0.39 2.25
C VAL A 160 -16.85 1.04 1.76
N TRP A 161 -15.91 1.86 2.23
CA TRP A 161 -15.69 3.23 1.76
C TRP A 161 -14.31 3.36 1.11
N ALA A 162 -14.21 4.22 0.10
CA ALA A 162 -12.96 4.57 -0.54
C ALA A 162 -12.34 5.80 0.14
N HIS A 163 -11.04 5.76 0.35
CA HIS A 163 -10.24 6.89 0.83
C HIS A 163 -9.27 7.34 -0.27
N PRO A 164 -9.51 8.50 -0.91
CA PRO A 164 -8.60 9.03 -1.91
C PRO A 164 -7.21 9.30 -1.32
N PHE A 165 -6.17 8.73 -1.94
CA PHE A 165 -4.79 8.85 -1.49
C PHE A 165 -4.34 10.31 -1.34
N SER A 166 -4.80 11.20 -2.21
CA SER A 166 -4.50 12.63 -2.17
C SER A 166 -4.87 13.35 -0.87
N LEU A 167 -5.79 12.78 -0.06
CA LEU A 167 -6.18 13.36 1.23
C LEU A 167 -5.16 13.09 2.34
N SER A 168 -4.33 12.06 2.17
CA SER A 168 -3.39 11.57 3.18
C SER A 168 -1.96 11.36 2.67
N CYS A 169 -1.71 11.55 1.37
CA CYS A 169 -0.38 11.59 0.79
C CYS A 169 0.45 12.70 1.45
N VAL A 170 1.67 12.37 1.83
CA VAL A 170 2.60 13.34 2.43
C VAL A 170 3.56 13.81 1.34
N SER A 171 3.48 15.09 1.03
CA SER A 171 4.32 15.77 0.05
C SER A 171 4.96 17.02 0.65
N THR A 172 6.16 17.38 0.19
CA THR A 172 6.87 18.61 0.60
C THR A 172 6.48 19.85 -0.19
N SER A 173 5.73 19.70 -1.28
CA SER A 173 5.19 20.80 -2.08
C SER A 173 3.71 20.58 -2.42
N PRO A 174 2.84 21.61 -2.28
CA PRO A 174 1.45 21.53 -2.71
C PRO A 174 1.26 21.21 -4.19
N ASP A 175 2.26 21.52 -5.03
CA ASP A 175 2.22 21.30 -6.48
C ASP A 175 2.80 19.95 -6.90
N ALA A 176 3.39 19.18 -5.97
CA ALA A 176 3.95 17.88 -6.32
C ALA A 176 2.82 16.84 -6.47
N PRO A 177 2.93 15.92 -7.44
CA PRO A 177 1.97 14.84 -7.59
C PRO A 177 2.03 13.89 -6.39
N ASP A 178 0.92 13.20 -6.14
CA ASP A 178 0.89 12.14 -5.13
C ASP A 178 1.83 11.00 -5.52
N TYR A 179 2.94 10.84 -4.80
CA TYR A 179 3.94 9.84 -5.13
C TYR A 179 3.57 8.46 -4.62
N TRP A 180 3.24 7.57 -5.55
CA TRP A 180 3.05 6.15 -5.31
C TRP A 180 3.64 5.34 -6.47
N ARG A 181 4.37 4.27 -6.13
CA ARG A 181 4.92 3.30 -7.10
C ARG A 181 4.73 1.88 -6.56
N ASP A 182 4.17 0.98 -7.38
CA ASP A 182 4.03 -0.44 -7.07
C ASP A 182 5.33 -1.24 -7.30
N VAL A 183 6.22 -0.71 -8.15
CA VAL A 183 7.52 -1.28 -8.49
C VAL A 183 7.44 -2.73 -9.00
N GLY A 184 6.31 -3.09 -9.63
CA GLY A 184 6.00 -4.48 -10.02
C GLY A 184 6.78 -5.00 -11.23
N THR A 185 7.46 -4.12 -11.99
CA THR A 185 8.27 -4.48 -13.16
C THR A 185 9.70 -3.97 -13.03
N LEU A 186 10.64 -4.59 -13.77
CA LEU A 186 12.04 -4.16 -13.78
C LEU A 186 12.18 -2.71 -14.27
N ASP A 187 11.40 -2.32 -15.28
CA ASP A 187 11.41 -0.95 -15.80
C ASP A 187 10.89 0.05 -14.76
N ALA A 188 9.80 -0.29 -14.05
CA ALA A 188 9.29 0.54 -12.95
C ALA A 188 10.30 0.67 -11.80
N TYR A 189 10.98 -0.42 -11.44
CA TYR A 189 12.06 -0.42 -10.44
C TYR A 189 13.21 0.50 -10.84
N TRP A 190 13.68 0.37 -12.08
CA TRP A 190 14.75 1.20 -12.61
C TRP A 190 14.35 2.68 -12.65
N GLN A 191 13.13 2.97 -13.14
CA GLN A 191 12.63 4.33 -13.25
C GLN A 191 12.49 4.99 -11.87
N ALA A 192 11.90 4.30 -10.89
CA ALA A 192 11.74 4.82 -9.52
C ALA A 192 13.08 5.18 -8.85
N ASN A 193 14.15 4.44 -9.15
CA ASN A 193 15.49 4.77 -8.67
C ASN A 193 16.10 5.99 -9.40
N LEU A 194 15.92 6.09 -10.72
CA LEU A 194 16.41 7.24 -11.48
C LEU A 194 15.66 8.53 -11.17
N ASP A 195 14.38 8.45 -10.82
CA ASP A 195 13.57 9.60 -10.39
C ASP A 195 14.25 10.32 -9.22
N GLN A 196 14.93 9.58 -8.33
CA GLN A 196 15.67 10.14 -7.19
C GLN A 196 16.91 10.95 -7.60
N ALA A 197 17.50 10.62 -8.75
CA ALA A 197 18.68 11.33 -9.27
C ALA A 197 18.33 12.57 -10.12
N ALA A 198 17.04 12.83 -10.34
CA ALA A 198 16.57 14.02 -11.04
C ALA A 198 16.87 15.31 -10.24
N ILE A 199 16.86 16.45 -10.95
CA ILE A 199 17.08 17.77 -10.32
C ILE A 199 16.01 18.07 -9.27
N ALA A 200 14.77 17.71 -9.55
CA ALA A 200 13.64 17.80 -8.65
C ALA A 200 12.96 16.43 -8.62
N PRO A 201 13.33 15.53 -7.70
CA PRO A 201 12.72 14.21 -7.59
C PRO A 201 11.26 14.35 -7.14
N GLU A 202 10.37 13.50 -7.69
CA GLU A 202 8.96 13.50 -7.29
C GLU A 202 8.76 13.04 -5.84
N LEU A 203 9.64 12.16 -5.35
CA LEU A 203 9.70 11.75 -3.95
C LEU A 203 10.87 12.44 -3.26
N ASP A 204 10.55 13.32 -2.31
CA ASP A 204 11.54 14.04 -1.52
C ASP A 204 12.05 13.18 -0.34
N MET A 205 13.25 12.62 -0.51
CA MET A 205 13.92 11.84 0.54
C MET A 205 14.68 12.71 1.56
N TYR A 206 14.73 14.03 1.37
CA TYR A 206 15.37 14.99 2.27
C TYR A 206 14.38 15.64 3.25
N ASP A 207 13.10 15.28 3.17
CA ASP A 207 12.09 15.73 4.13
C ASP A 207 12.39 15.22 5.55
N SER A 208 12.64 16.16 6.45
CA SER A 208 12.88 15.88 7.88
C SER A 208 11.61 15.76 8.71
N HIS A 209 10.44 16.16 8.18
CA HIS A 209 9.16 16.04 8.87
C HIS A 209 8.55 14.64 8.70
N TRP A 210 8.86 13.97 7.58
CA TRP A 210 8.43 12.59 7.30
C TRP A 210 9.62 11.68 6.92
N PRO A 211 10.49 11.32 7.89
CA PRO A 211 11.70 10.55 7.63
C PRO A 211 11.39 9.08 7.32
N ILE A 212 12.18 8.49 6.42
CA ILE A 212 12.15 7.03 6.16
C ILE A 212 13.23 6.36 6.99
N ARG A 213 12.82 5.50 7.93
CA ARG A 213 13.74 4.74 8.77
C ARG A 213 14.23 3.49 8.03
N THR A 214 15.54 3.25 8.06
CA THR A 214 16.16 2.03 7.54
C THR A 214 17.35 1.61 8.40
N TYR A 215 17.94 0.45 8.09
CA TYR A 215 19.24 0.06 8.63
C TYR A 215 20.34 0.91 7.96
N ALA A 216 21.00 1.76 8.75
CA ALA A 216 22.12 2.58 8.29
C ALA A 216 23.44 1.94 8.75
N GLU A 217 24.19 1.37 7.80
CA GLU A 217 25.53 0.84 8.07
C GLU A 217 26.54 2.00 8.20
N PRO A 218 27.44 1.98 9.21
CA PRO A 218 28.48 2.99 9.34
C PRO A 218 29.58 2.76 8.30
N LEU A 219 29.43 3.38 7.14
CA LEU A 219 30.34 3.27 6.01
C LEU A 219 31.26 4.51 5.91
N PRO A 220 32.47 4.38 5.34
CA PRO A 220 33.34 5.53 5.06
C PRO A 220 32.69 6.45 4.02
N PRO A 221 33.04 7.76 4.01
CA PRO A 221 32.49 8.69 3.04
C PRO A 221 32.81 8.28 1.59
N ALA A 222 31.89 8.57 0.68
CA ALA A 222 32.17 8.47 -0.74
C ALA A 222 33.35 9.37 -1.13
N LYS A 223 34.36 8.78 -1.79
CA LYS A 223 35.61 9.46 -2.12
C LYS A 223 35.81 9.54 -3.63
N PHE A 224 35.78 10.77 -4.14
CA PHE A 224 36.14 11.08 -5.52
C PHE A 224 37.59 11.55 -5.57
N VAL A 225 38.39 10.97 -6.47
CA VAL A 225 39.80 11.33 -6.68
C VAL A 225 40.08 11.58 -8.15
N GLN A 226 41.18 12.27 -8.41
CA GLN A 226 41.68 12.51 -9.77
C GLN A 226 42.04 11.19 -10.44
N ASP A 227 41.96 11.14 -11.77
CA ASP A 227 42.50 10.01 -12.51
C ASP A 227 44.05 10.04 -12.53
N ARG A 228 44.66 9.01 -13.12
CA ARG A 228 46.14 8.90 -13.20
C ARG A 228 46.82 10.04 -13.96
N SER A 229 46.08 10.76 -14.81
CA SER A 229 46.55 11.93 -15.56
C SER A 229 46.33 13.26 -14.81
N GLY A 230 45.72 13.24 -13.62
CA GLY A 230 45.35 14.45 -12.89
C GLY A 230 44.06 15.10 -13.40
N SER A 231 43.27 14.40 -14.23
CA SER A 231 42.00 14.92 -14.72
C SER A 231 40.91 14.77 -13.67
N HIS A 232 40.00 15.76 -13.59
CA HIS A 232 38.80 15.70 -12.77
C HIS A 232 37.65 15.07 -13.57
N GLY A 233 36.94 14.12 -12.95
CA GLY A 233 35.68 13.60 -13.48
C GLY A 233 34.53 14.58 -13.24
N MET A 234 33.49 14.49 -14.07
CA MET A 234 32.22 15.20 -13.89
C MET A 234 31.11 14.18 -13.60
N ALA A 235 30.41 14.36 -12.48
CA ALA A 235 29.20 13.62 -12.15
C ALA A 235 28.00 14.54 -12.34
N MET A 236 26.96 14.06 -13.02
CA MET A 236 25.71 14.79 -13.27
C MET A 236 24.55 13.87 -12.91
N ASN A 237 23.51 14.41 -12.26
CA ASN A 237 22.31 13.66 -11.87
C ASN A 237 22.67 12.35 -11.18
N THR A 238 23.42 12.43 -10.09
CA THR A 238 23.93 11.26 -9.37
C THR A 238 23.62 11.40 -7.90
N LEU A 239 23.04 10.36 -7.31
CA LEU A 239 22.98 10.17 -5.88
C LEU A 239 24.12 9.27 -5.44
N VAL A 240 24.82 9.68 -4.39
CA VAL A 240 25.89 8.89 -3.79
C VAL A 240 25.67 8.86 -2.29
N SER A 241 25.45 7.65 -1.76
CA SER A 241 25.40 7.41 -0.32
C SER A 241 26.72 6.82 0.13
N GLY A 242 27.24 7.36 1.23
CA GLY A 242 28.34 6.80 2.00
C GLY A 242 27.80 5.71 2.87
#